data_AF-A0AA40ZY32-F1
#
_entry.id   AF-A0AA40ZY32-F1
#
_cell.length_a   1.000
_cell.length_b   1.000
_cell.length_c   1.000
_cell.angle_alpha   90.00
_cell.angle_beta   90.00
_cell.angle_gamma   90.00
#
_symmetry.space_group_name_H-M   'P 1'
#
loop_
_entity.id
_entity.type
_entity.pdbx_description
1 polymer ?
#
loop_
_entity_poly.entity_id
_entity_poly.type
_entity_poly.pdbx_seq_one_letter_code
_entity_poly.pdbx_strand_id
1 'polypeptide(L)'
;DGGTIEGQISRWTPSIHQPRWASRLTLTVVDARIQPLCSITDADAQAEGVQQIAGGWHVPEADLPQMPTAAGAFARLWSSLHRTDGECWCDNPDVVALTFTVTAENIDRMAASAANPQESARG
;
A
#
# COMPACT_ATOMS: atom_id res chain seq x y z
N ASP A 1 -18.37 -44.93 16.58
CA ASP A 1 -17.48 -44.40 15.53
C ASP A 1 -18.15 -43.25 14.80
N GLY A 2 -17.43 -42.13 14.65
CA GLY A 2 -17.89 -40.97 13.86
C GLY A 2 -17.86 -39.64 14.60
N GLY A 3 -16.68 -39.22 15.08
CA GLY A 3 -16.47 -37.88 15.62
C GLY A 3 -16.36 -36.85 14.49
N THR A 4 -17.40 -36.03 14.31
CA THR A 4 -17.37 -34.85 13.43
C THR A 4 -16.57 -33.75 14.12
N ILE A 5 -15.38 -33.45 13.60
CA ILE A 5 -14.61 -32.27 13.99
C ILE A 5 -15.21 -31.08 13.22
N GLU A 6 -16.21 -30.42 13.80
CA GLU A 6 -16.65 -29.11 13.33
C GLU A 6 -15.60 -28.07 13.71
N GLY A 7 -14.53 -28.00 12.92
CA GLY A 7 -13.57 -26.92 13.00
C GLY A 7 -14.26 -25.61 12.64
N GLN A 8 -14.40 -24.71 13.61
CA GLN A 8 -14.87 -23.35 13.41
C GLN A 8 -13.94 -22.64 12.40
N ILE A 9 -14.34 -22.65 11.14
CA ILE A 9 -13.79 -21.75 10.12
C ILE A 9 -14.22 -20.34 10.54
N SER A 10 -13.32 -19.63 11.22
CA SER A 10 -13.50 -18.21 11.53
C SER A 10 -13.88 -17.49 10.24
N ARG A 11 -15.08 -16.88 10.21
CA ARG A 11 -15.57 -16.11 9.07
C ARG A 11 -14.51 -15.06 8.71
N TRP A 12 -14.00 -15.14 7.48
CA TRP A 12 -13.01 -14.17 6.99
C TRP A 12 -13.56 -12.75 7.17
N THR A 13 -12.75 -11.89 7.80
CA THR A 13 -13.08 -10.49 8.04
C THR A 13 -12.03 -9.64 7.33
N PRO A 14 -12.42 -8.79 6.36
CA PRO A 14 -11.47 -7.96 5.64
C PRO A 14 -10.75 -7.00 6.60
N SER A 15 -9.49 -6.69 6.28
CA SER A 15 -8.62 -5.86 7.13
C SER A 15 -9.19 -4.49 7.47
N ILE A 16 -10.07 -3.93 6.63
CA ILE A 16 -10.74 -2.63 6.89
C ILE A 16 -11.70 -2.66 8.09
N HIS A 17 -12.17 -3.86 8.49
CA HIS A 17 -13.00 -4.05 9.68
C HIS A 17 -12.22 -4.61 10.86
N GLN A 18 -10.91 -4.85 10.70
CA GLN A 18 -10.10 -5.31 11.82
C GLN A 18 -10.03 -4.21 12.88
N PRO A 19 -10.22 -4.56 14.15
CA PRO A 19 -10.10 -3.60 15.23
C PRO A 19 -8.68 -3.06 15.28
N ARG A 20 -8.53 -1.80 15.74
CA ARG A 20 -7.27 -1.07 15.74
C ARG A 20 -6.13 -1.86 16.41
N TRP A 21 -6.40 -2.59 17.49
CA TRP A 21 -5.41 -3.41 18.21
C TRP A 21 -4.80 -4.54 17.35
N ALA A 22 -5.49 -4.99 16.30
CA ALA A 22 -5.03 -6.05 15.41
C ALA A 22 -4.14 -5.54 14.27
N SER A 23 -4.00 -4.22 14.09
CA SER A 23 -3.07 -3.67 13.10
C SER A 23 -1.63 -4.03 13.44
N ARG A 24 -0.84 -4.38 12.41
CA ARG A 24 0.57 -4.79 12.52
C ARG A 24 1.57 -3.74 12.08
N LEU A 25 1.09 -2.69 11.40
CA LEU A 25 1.94 -1.64 10.84
C LEU A 25 1.39 -0.28 11.25
N THR A 26 2.29 0.66 11.50
CA THR A 26 2.01 2.08 11.65
C THR A 26 2.76 2.85 10.58
N LEU A 27 2.02 3.62 9.79
CA LEU A 27 2.56 4.47 8.73
C LEU A 27 2.50 5.91 9.19
N THR A 28 3.65 6.55 9.40
CA THR A 28 3.73 7.96 9.78
C THR A 28 3.96 8.79 8.52
N VAL A 29 2.97 9.58 8.12
CA VAL A 29 3.10 10.50 6.98
C VAL A 29 4.12 11.57 7.33
N VAL A 30 5.16 11.71 6.50
CA VAL A 30 6.23 12.70 6.66
C VAL A 30 6.10 13.87 5.68
N ASP A 31 5.37 13.68 4.59
CA ASP A 31 5.16 14.71 3.57
C ASP A 31 3.91 14.42 2.73
N ALA A 32 3.27 15.49 2.24
CA ALA A 32 2.09 15.44 1.39
C ALA A 32 2.16 16.54 0.33
N ARG A 33 2.11 16.16 -0.94
CA ARG A 33 2.23 17.08 -2.09
C ARG A 33 1.05 16.90 -3.03
N ILE A 34 0.52 18.01 -3.54
CA ILE A 34 -0.41 17.99 -4.68
C ILE A 34 0.45 18.00 -5.96
N GLN A 35 0.25 17.05 -6.86
CA GLN A 35 0.95 16.99 -8.14
C GLN A 35 0.05 16.43 -9.25
N PRO A 36 0.27 16.81 -10.52
CA PRO A 36 -0.42 16.18 -11.64
C PRO A 36 -0.08 14.69 -11.73
N LEU A 37 -1.07 13.83 -11.98
CA LEU A 37 -0.87 12.38 -12.07
C LEU A 37 0.25 11.97 -13.03
N CYS A 38 0.30 12.57 -14.22
CA CYS A 38 1.28 12.27 -15.26
C CYS A 38 2.67 12.87 -14.98
N SER A 39 2.87 13.62 -13.89
CA SER A 39 4.21 14.07 -13.48
C SER A 39 5.00 13.00 -12.72
N ILE A 40 4.43 11.81 -12.51
CA ILE A 40 5.09 10.68 -11.85
C ILE A 40 6.36 10.27 -12.58
N THR A 41 7.44 10.09 -11.83
CA THR A 41 8.72 9.60 -12.37
C THR A 41 8.81 8.07 -12.30
N ASP A 42 9.77 7.48 -13.02
CA ASP A 42 10.03 6.04 -12.88
C ASP A 42 10.46 5.66 -11.45
N ALA A 43 11.12 6.58 -10.71
CA ALA A 43 11.51 6.36 -9.33
C ALA A 43 10.30 6.37 -8.39
N ASP A 44 9.35 7.28 -8.60
CA ASP A 44 8.10 7.32 -7.84
C ASP A 44 7.26 6.08 -8.12
N ALA A 45 7.12 5.69 -9.39
CA ALA A 45 6.41 4.46 -9.76
C ALA A 45 7.00 3.21 -9.09
N GLN A 46 8.32 3.13 -8.96
CA GLN A 46 8.99 2.07 -8.20
C GLN A 46 8.67 2.12 -6.70
N ALA A 47 8.66 3.32 -6.11
CA ALA A 47 8.29 3.51 -4.71
C ALA A 47 6.83 3.11 -4.42
N GLU A 48 5.93 3.28 -5.39
CA GLU A 48 4.54 2.83 -5.37
C GLU A 48 4.38 1.31 -5.55
N GLY A 49 5.47 0.58 -5.83
CA GLY A 49 5.47 -0.88 -5.92
C GLY A 49 5.57 -1.45 -7.34
N VAL A 50 5.85 -0.63 -8.35
CA VAL A 50 6.23 -1.15 -9.67
C VAL A 50 7.61 -1.82 -9.58
N GLN A 51 7.71 -3.05 -10.07
CA GLN A 51 8.93 -3.85 -10.02
C GLN A 51 9.49 -4.14 -11.40
N GLN A 52 10.81 -4.23 -11.50
CA GLN A 52 11.50 -4.68 -12.71
C GLN A 52 11.65 -6.20 -12.69
N ILE A 53 11.29 -6.83 -13.80
CA ILE A 53 11.58 -8.25 -14.09
C ILE A 53 12.31 -8.36 -15.43
N ALA A 54 12.78 -9.57 -15.77
CA ALA A 54 13.71 -9.83 -16.88
C ALA A 54 13.26 -9.32 -18.28
N GLY A 55 12.01 -8.87 -18.45
CA GLY A 55 11.49 -8.33 -19.71
C GLY A 55 10.91 -6.91 -19.64
N GLY A 56 10.88 -6.26 -18.47
CA GLY A 56 10.25 -4.95 -18.32
C GLY A 56 9.74 -4.68 -16.91
N TRP A 57 8.85 -3.71 -16.80
CA TRP A 57 8.29 -3.24 -15.53
C TRP A 57 6.85 -3.70 -15.38
N HIS A 58 6.46 -4.13 -14.20
CA HIS A 58 5.09 -4.56 -13.91
C HIS A 58 4.71 -4.30 -12.45
N VAL A 59 3.41 -4.42 -12.18
CA VAL A 59 2.88 -4.42 -10.81
C VAL A 59 2.57 -5.87 -10.46
N PRO A 60 3.24 -6.50 -9.48
CA PRO A 60 3.14 -7.95 -9.23
C PRO A 60 1.72 -8.46 -8.97
N GLU A 61 0.91 -7.69 -8.27
CA GLU A 61 -0.46 -8.05 -7.88
C GLU A 61 -1.49 -7.74 -8.98
N ALA A 62 -1.08 -7.06 -10.06
CA ALA A 62 -1.94 -6.74 -11.18
C ALA A 62 -1.71 -7.74 -12.30
N ASP A 63 -2.78 -8.40 -12.76
CA ASP A 63 -2.77 -9.22 -13.97
C ASP A 63 -2.75 -8.32 -15.23
N LEU A 64 -1.64 -7.58 -15.39
CA LEU A 64 -1.42 -6.60 -16.46
C LEU A 64 -0.10 -6.90 -17.18
N PRO A 65 -0.02 -6.70 -18.50
CA PRO A 65 1.22 -6.95 -19.23
C PRO A 65 2.33 -5.96 -18.82
N GLN A 66 3.57 -6.45 -18.90
CA GLN A 66 4.78 -5.66 -18.66
C GLN A 66 4.86 -4.43 -19.57
N MET A 67 5.51 -3.38 -19.07
CA MET A 67 5.72 -2.12 -19.76
C MET A 67 7.21 -1.79 -19.89
N PRO A 68 7.61 -1.02 -20.92
CA PRO A 68 9.01 -0.62 -21.10
C PRO A 68 9.57 0.27 -19.99
N THR A 69 8.70 1.03 -19.30
CA THR A 69 9.07 1.96 -18.22
C THR A 69 8.21 1.72 -16.98
N ALA A 70 8.72 2.12 -15.80
CA ALA A 70 8.00 1.95 -14.55
C ALA A 70 6.75 2.86 -14.50
N ALA A 71 6.88 4.11 -14.96
CA ALA A 71 5.76 5.03 -15.12
C ALA A 71 4.70 4.48 -16.08
N GLY A 72 5.11 3.76 -17.14
CA GLY A 72 4.18 3.10 -18.06
C GLY A 72 3.40 1.96 -17.39
N ALA A 73 4.04 1.17 -16.52
CA ALA A 73 3.38 0.13 -15.74
C ALA A 73 2.38 0.74 -14.74
N PHE A 74 2.77 1.81 -14.05
CA PHE A 74 1.89 2.56 -13.16
C PHE A 74 0.68 3.14 -13.90
N ALA A 75 0.90 3.77 -15.06
CA ALA A 75 -0.17 4.34 -15.90
C ALA A 75 -1.22 3.29 -16.30
N ARG A 76 -0.76 2.08 -16.62
CA ARG A 76 -1.65 0.95 -16.91
C ARG A 76 -2.44 0.50 -15.70
N LEU A 77 -1.79 0.38 -14.54
CA LEU A 77 -2.48 0.05 -13.29
C LEU A 77 -3.55 1.10 -13.00
N TRP A 78 -3.19 2.38 -13.02
CA TRP A 78 -4.11 3.48 -12.78
C TRP A 78 -5.34 3.40 -13.68
N SER A 79 -5.13 3.24 -14.99
CA SER A 79 -6.21 3.14 -15.99
C SER A 79 -7.09 1.90 -15.80
N SER A 80 -6.58 0.84 -15.14
CA SER A 80 -7.37 -0.35 -14.82
C SER A 80 -8.36 -0.11 -13.68
N LEU A 81 -8.00 0.78 -12.75
CA LEU A 81 -8.72 1.11 -11.52
C LEU A 81 -9.67 2.31 -11.69
N HIS A 82 -9.24 3.34 -12.42
CA HIS A 82 -9.98 4.60 -12.61
C HIS A 82 -10.47 4.70 -14.05
N ARG A 83 -11.79 4.56 -14.22
CA ARG A 83 -12.48 4.54 -15.52
C ARG A 83 -13.53 5.65 -15.65
N THR A 84 -13.55 6.56 -14.69
CA THR A 84 -14.48 7.70 -14.63
C THR A 84 -13.81 8.92 -15.25
N ASP A 85 -14.58 9.71 -15.99
CA ASP A 85 -14.14 11.00 -16.51
C ASP A 85 -13.65 11.90 -15.35
N GLY A 86 -12.50 12.55 -15.54
CA GLY A 86 -11.83 13.37 -14.53
C GLY A 86 -10.89 12.59 -13.61
N GLU A 87 -10.88 11.25 -13.68
CA GLU A 87 -9.97 10.39 -12.92
C GLU A 87 -9.08 9.55 -13.83
N CYS A 88 -9.31 9.56 -15.15
CA CYS A 88 -8.54 8.74 -16.08
C CYS A 88 -7.11 9.26 -16.23
N TRP A 89 -6.19 8.39 -16.66
CA TRP A 89 -4.80 8.77 -16.92
C TRP A 89 -4.69 9.95 -17.91
N CYS A 90 -5.53 9.97 -18.95
CA CYS A 90 -5.54 11.03 -19.96
C CYS A 90 -6.05 12.37 -19.43
N ASP A 91 -6.84 12.38 -18.36
CA ASP A 91 -7.36 13.61 -17.76
C ASP A 91 -6.29 14.32 -16.92
N ASN A 92 -5.23 13.59 -16.54
CA ASN A 92 -4.12 14.08 -15.74
C ASN A 92 -4.59 14.84 -14.48
N PRO A 93 -5.42 14.21 -13.62
CA PRO A 93 -5.94 14.87 -12.43
C PRO A 93 -4.82 15.22 -11.45
N ASP A 94 -5.07 16.23 -10.61
CA ASP A 94 -4.24 16.48 -9.44
C ASP A 94 -4.44 15.37 -8.40
N VAL A 95 -3.34 14.77 -7.96
CA VAL A 95 -3.32 13.73 -6.93
C VAL A 95 -2.56 14.20 -5.70
N VAL A 96 -2.88 13.62 -4.54
CA VAL A 96 -2.10 13.82 -3.32
C VAL A 96 -1.09 12.68 -3.19
N ALA A 97 0.19 12.98 -3.40
CA ALA A 97 1.28 12.05 -3.19
C ALA A 97 1.75 12.12 -1.73
N LEU A 98 1.81 10.96 -1.06
CA LEU A 98 2.20 10.84 0.34
C LEU A 98 3.56 10.17 0.45
N THR A 99 4.45 10.75 1.27
CA THR A 99 5.65 10.05 1.75
C THR A 99 5.44 9.66 3.20
N PHE A 100 5.80 8.44 3.58
CA PHE A 100 5.65 7.96 4.96
C PHE A 100 6.81 7.07 5.39
N THR A 101 6.98 6.94 6.71
CA THR A 101 7.85 5.94 7.32
C THR A 101 7.03 4.78 7.86
N VAL A 102 7.59 3.56 7.81
CA VAL A 102 6.92 2.33 8.27
C VAL A 102 7.50 1.92 9.61
N THR A 103 6.65 1.71 10.60
CA THR A 103 6.99 1.04 11.86
C THR A 103 6.24 -0.29 11.91
N ALA A 104 6.96 -1.40 12.13
CA ALA A 104 6.40 -2.74 12.23
C ALA A 104 5.73 -3.00 13.58
N GLU A 105 4.91 -2.06 14.03
CA GLU A 105 4.21 -2.09 15.30
C GLU A 105 2.84 -1.41 15.20
N ASN A 106 1.93 -1.80 16.08
CA ASN A 106 0.65 -1.13 16.28
C ASN A 106 0.81 0.29 16.85
N ILE A 107 0.02 1.24 16.36
CA ILE A 107 0.10 2.64 16.76
C ILE A 107 -0.18 2.88 18.25
N ASP A 108 -1.01 2.04 18.89
CA ASP A 108 -1.29 2.17 20.31
C ASP A 108 -0.07 1.78 21.16
N ARG A 109 0.77 0.86 20.67
CA ARG A 109 2.05 0.52 21.32
C ARG A 109 3.13 1.55 21.01
N MET A 110 3.20 2.06 19.78
CA MET A 110 4.11 3.14 19.41
C MET A 110 3.89 4.39 20.28
N ALA A 111 2.63 4.75 20.55
CA ALA A 111 2.28 5.85 21.44
C ALA A 111 2.72 5.60 22.90
N ALA A 112 2.59 4.37 23.38
CA ALA A 112 3.06 3.99 24.73
C ALA A 112 4.59 4.09 24.85
N SER A 113 5.34 3.63 23.85
CA SER A 113 6.81 3.70 23.81
C SER A 113 7.32 5.15 23.74
N ALA A 114 6.62 6.03 23.03
CA ALA A 114 6.94 7.47 22.99
C ALA A 114 6.68 8.16 24.35
N ALA A 115 5.70 7.68 25.11
CA ALA A 115 5.37 8.21 26.44
C ALA A 115 6.33 7.72 27.55
N ASN A 116 7.06 6.62 27.34
CA ASN A 116 8.03 6.10 28.32
C ASN A 116 9.33 5.58 27.66
N PRO A 117 10.29 6.46 27.31
CA PRO A 117 11.48 6.11 26.52
C PRO A 117 12.47 5.13 27.19
N GLN A 118 12.32 4.84 28.49
CA GLN A 118 13.29 4.08 29.29
C GLN A 118 13.13 2.54 29.20
N GLU A 119 12.08 2.02 28.56
CA GLU A 119 11.75 0.59 28.55
C GLU A 119 12.13 -0.14 27.25
N SER A 120 12.40 0.60 26.16
CA SER A 120 12.73 0.04 24.83
C SER A 120 14.15 -0.56 24.71
N ALA A 121 15.01 -0.43 25.72
CA ALA A 121 16.41 -0.88 25.68
C ALA A 121 16.66 -2.26 26.32
N ARG A 122 15.60 -3.00 26.68
CA ARG A 122 15.69 -4.37 27.20
C ARG A 122 14.76 -5.28 26.41
N GLY A 123 15.27 -5.83 25.31
CA GLY A 123 14.60 -6.85 24.49
C GLY A 123 15.57 -7.50 23.53
#